data_AF-A0A919GEW4-F1
#
_entry.id   AF-A0A919GEW4-F1
#
_cell.length_a   1.000
_cell.length_b   1.000
_cell.length_c   1.000
_cell.angle_alpha   90.00
_cell.angle_beta   90.00
_cell.angle_gamma   90.00
#
_symmetry.space_group_name_H-M   'P 1'
#
loop_
_entity.id
_entity.type
_entity.pdbx_description
1 polymer ?
#
loop_
_entity_poly.entity_id
_entity_poly.type
_entity_poly.pdbx_seq_one_letter_code
_entity_poly.pdbx_strand_id
1 'polypeptide(L)'
;MVTITDARSGRRRPVGSARHGLIRICEHLALPDGAPGIADMRVIVVGDVLLRAVERGGRQAALVWSVPEGAPAAAPAGFHRLVAALGAHPPSDIVPEPGVEAALGGAPDVRVGPAPRPDGAPDAWLRTGPVTAPALAPPEEEGKDLLALRLALLALPHADPASLPPDSLAAADRQLRRWRALTARWADSPSRPVPAGLRRQADACVADGLDTPAVLDLMGAVARGDELPDGAKFEAFALLDGVLGLELARDVGRGVPTGDPAD
;
A
#
# COMPACT_ATOMS: atom_id res chain seq x y z
N MET A 1 -7.67 -11.52 11.44
CA MET A 1 -6.69 -12.35 10.71
C MET A 1 -6.90 -12.08 9.23
N VAL A 2 -5.86 -11.65 8.51
CA VAL A 2 -5.94 -11.36 7.07
C VAL A 2 -6.01 -12.68 6.31
N THR A 3 -6.90 -12.76 5.34
CA THR A 3 -7.08 -13.89 4.43
C THR A 3 -6.81 -13.41 3.02
N ILE A 4 -6.11 -14.21 2.23
CA ILE A 4 -5.84 -13.95 0.81
C ILE A 4 -6.30 -15.12 -0.05
N THR A 5 -6.60 -14.84 -1.32
CA THR A 5 -6.82 -15.88 -2.32
C THR A 5 -5.48 -16.28 -2.89
N ASP A 6 -5.05 -17.50 -2.61
CA ASP A 6 -3.82 -18.05 -3.16
C ASP A 6 -3.97 -18.25 -4.67
N ALA A 7 -3.21 -17.50 -5.46
CA ALA A 7 -3.29 -17.50 -6.91
C ALA A 7 -2.95 -18.85 -7.55
N ARG A 8 -2.22 -19.73 -6.83
CA ARG A 8 -1.91 -21.08 -7.31
C ARG A 8 -3.11 -22.01 -7.23
N SER A 9 -3.91 -21.89 -6.17
CA SER A 9 -5.00 -22.83 -5.86
C SER A 9 -6.41 -22.24 -6.00
N GLY A 10 -6.55 -20.92 -6.11
CA GLY A 10 -7.82 -20.19 -6.06
C GLY A 10 -8.50 -20.24 -4.69
N ARG A 11 -7.86 -20.83 -3.67
CA ARG A 11 -8.45 -21.01 -2.34
C ARG A 11 -8.13 -19.84 -1.44
N ARG A 12 -9.13 -19.42 -0.65
CA ARG A 12 -8.91 -18.49 0.46
C ARG A 12 -8.11 -19.16 1.58
N ARG A 13 -7.06 -18.49 2.04
CA ARG A 13 -6.17 -18.96 3.11
C ARG A 13 -5.76 -17.80 4.02
N PRO A 14 -5.66 -18.05 5.34
CA PRO A 14 -5.11 -17.05 6.24
C PRO A 14 -3.64 -16.79 5.94
N VAL A 15 -3.21 -15.54 6.14
CA VAL A 15 -1.81 -15.14 6.03
C VAL A 15 -1.04 -15.70 7.23
N GLY A 16 -0.08 -16.57 6.91
CA GLY A 16 0.81 -17.29 7.81
C GLY A 16 0.19 -18.43 8.61
N SER A 17 1.07 -19.23 9.21
CA SER A 17 0.66 -20.38 10.01
C SER A 17 -0.07 -19.97 11.31
N ALA A 18 -0.89 -20.88 11.85
CA ALA A 18 -1.72 -20.68 13.04
C ALA A 18 -0.95 -20.42 14.36
N ARG A 19 0.40 -20.38 14.33
CA ARG A 19 1.23 -20.11 15.50
C ARG A 19 1.51 -18.60 15.61
N HIS A 20 1.50 -18.09 16.85
CA HIS A 20 1.98 -16.75 17.17
C HIS A 20 3.45 -16.62 16.74
N GLY A 21 3.70 -16.01 15.59
CA GLY A 21 5.03 -15.89 15.01
C GLY A 21 5.08 -14.82 13.93
N LEU A 22 6.31 -14.41 13.61
CA LEU A 22 6.65 -13.49 12.54
C LEU A 22 6.06 -13.99 11.21
N ILE A 23 5.30 -13.13 10.53
CA ILE A 23 4.85 -13.33 9.15
C ILE A 23 5.96 -12.97 8.20
N ARG A 24 6.32 -13.88 7.30
CA ARG A 24 7.38 -13.67 6.31
C ARG A 24 6.77 -13.37 4.95
N ILE A 25 7.01 -12.16 4.45
CA ILE A 25 6.49 -11.67 3.18
C ILE A 25 7.67 -11.52 2.21
N CYS A 26 7.52 -12.05 1.00
CA CYS A 26 8.47 -11.88 -0.08
C CYS A 26 7.79 -11.19 -1.26
N GLU A 27 8.29 -10.04 -1.67
CA GLU A 27 7.84 -9.33 -2.87
C GLU A 27 8.73 -9.69 -4.07
N HIS A 28 8.14 -10.15 -5.17
CA HIS A 28 8.86 -10.51 -6.39
C HIS A 28 8.85 -9.34 -7.37
N LEU A 29 10.01 -8.71 -7.57
CA LEU A 29 10.18 -7.65 -8.54
C LEU A 29 10.84 -8.18 -9.82
N ALA A 30 10.36 -7.70 -10.96
CA ALA A 30 10.85 -8.10 -12.29
C ALA A 30 12.01 -7.23 -12.77
N LEU A 31 12.02 -5.92 -12.42
CA LEU A 31 13.09 -4.97 -12.75
C LEU A 31 13.62 -5.07 -14.20
N PRO A 32 12.76 -5.03 -15.23
CA PRO A 32 13.15 -5.30 -16.62
C PRO A 32 14.27 -4.37 -17.13
N ASP A 33 14.27 -3.11 -16.67
CA ASP A 33 15.26 -2.10 -17.04
C ASP A 33 16.29 -1.84 -15.92
N GLY A 34 16.40 -2.75 -14.94
CA GLY A 34 17.26 -2.59 -13.76
C GLY A 34 16.73 -1.60 -12.72
N ALA A 35 15.50 -1.10 -12.87
CA ALA A 35 14.80 -0.25 -11.93
C ALA A 35 13.32 -0.65 -11.81
N PRO A 36 12.64 -0.37 -10.67
CA PRO A 36 11.22 -0.67 -10.50
C PRO A 36 10.34 0.08 -11.50
N GLY A 37 9.62 -0.67 -12.34
CA GLY A 37 8.57 -0.13 -13.20
C GLY A 37 7.21 -0.07 -12.50
N ILE A 38 6.17 0.32 -13.24
CA ILE A 38 4.80 0.42 -12.69
C ILE A 38 4.27 -0.91 -12.11
N ALA A 39 4.63 -2.03 -12.74
CA ALA A 39 4.26 -3.36 -12.23
C ALA A 39 4.95 -3.66 -10.90
N ASP A 40 6.23 -3.31 -10.76
CA ASP A 40 6.98 -3.46 -9.52
C ASP A 40 6.42 -2.54 -8.41
N MET A 41 6.09 -1.29 -8.76
CA MET A 41 5.43 -0.35 -7.84
C MET A 41 4.10 -0.90 -7.32
N ARG A 42 3.33 -1.61 -8.17
CA ARG A 42 2.11 -2.29 -7.72
C ARG A 42 2.42 -3.41 -6.73
N VAL A 43 3.46 -4.21 -6.98
CA VAL A 43 3.91 -5.27 -6.04
C VAL A 43 4.27 -4.66 -4.69
N ILE A 44 5.06 -3.59 -4.68
CA ILE A 44 5.49 -2.87 -3.47
C ILE A 44 4.28 -2.32 -2.70
N VAL A 45 3.34 -1.66 -3.38
CA VAL A 45 2.14 -1.10 -2.72
C VAL A 45 1.27 -2.22 -2.13
N VAL A 46 1.05 -3.32 -2.85
CA VAL A 46 0.21 -4.43 -2.38
C VAL A 46 0.86 -5.17 -1.21
N GLY A 47 2.17 -5.42 -1.26
CA GLY A 47 2.88 -6.06 -0.16
C GLY A 47 3.00 -5.17 1.08
N ASP A 48 3.16 -3.86 0.92
CA ASP A 48 3.10 -2.91 2.03
C ASP A 48 1.69 -2.83 2.67
N VAL A 49 0.62 -2.86 1.88
CA VAL A 49 -0.76 -2.97 2.40
C VAL A 49 -0.94 -4.27 3.18
N LEU A 50 -0.43 -5.39 2.66
CA LEU A 50 -0.46 -6.68 3.36
C LEU A 50 0.28 -6.60 4.71
N LEU A 51 1.49 -6.02 4.72
CA LEU A 51 2.29 -5.83 5.92
C LEU A 51 1.51 -5.02 6.97
N ARG A 52 0.98 -3.85 6.57
CA ARG A 52 0.19 -2.98 7.46
C ARG A 52 -1.07 -3.67 7.98
N ALA A 53 -1.74 -4.46 7.13
CA ALA A 53 -2.92 -5.23 7.51
C ALA A 53 -2.60 -6.32 8.54
N VAL A 54 -1.45 -6.99 8.39
CA VAL A 54 -0.95 -8.00 9.33
C VAL A 54 -0.60 -7.35 10.67
N GLU A 55 0.14 -6.24 10.66
CA GLU A 55 0.55 -5.50 11.86
C GLU A 55 -0.61 -4.90 12.63
N ARG A 56 -1.58 -4.33 11.91
CA ARG A 56 -2.84 -3.89 12.50
C ARG A 56 -3.61 -5.03 13.18
N GLY A 57 -3.45 -6.26 12.69
CA GLY A 57 -3.98 -7.47 13.30
C GLY A 57 -3.22 -7.95 14.54
N GLY A 58 -2.21 -7.20 15.01
CA GLY A 58 -1.39 -7.52 16.19
C GLY A 58 -0.27 -8.52 15.93
N ARG A 59 0.11 -8.75 14.66
CA ARG A 59 1.16 -9.70 14.28
C ARG A 59 2.36 -8.95 13.71
N GLN A 60 3.58 -9.40 14.04
CA GLN A 60 4.78 -8.86 13.40
C GLN A 60 4.96 -9.46 12.01
N ALA A 61 5.48 -8.66 11.07
CA ALA A 61 5.85 -9.10 9.74
C ALA A 61 7.30 -8.72 9.41
N ALA A 62 7.97 -9.54 8.60
CA ALA A 62 9.22 -9.23 7.94
C ALA A 62 8.99 -9.25 6.43
N LEU A 63 9.60 -8.30 5.73
CA LEU A 63 9.43 -8.10 4.30
C LEU A 63 10.81 -8.10 3.63
N VAL A 64 10.97 -8.92 2.58
CA VAL A 64 12.15 -8.89 1.70
C VAL A 64 11.72 -8.76 0.26
N TRP A 65 12.60 -8.21 -0.59
CA TRP A 65 12.39 -8.18 -2.02
C TRP A 65 13.26 -9.24 -2.69
N SER A 66 12.61 -10.07 -3.52
CA SER A 66 13.23 -11.02 -4.42
C SER A 66 13.39 -10.37 -5.79
N VAL A 67 14.63 -10.18 -6.21
CA VAL A 67 14.99 -9.54 -7.50
C VAL A 67 15.67 -10.54 -8.45
N PRO A 68 15.75 -10.27 -9.76
CA PRO A 68 16.49 -11.12 -10.68
C PRO A 68 17.97 -11.20 -10.32
N GLU A 69 18.60 -12.35 -10.56
CA GLU A 69 20.04 -12.51 -10.36
C GLU A 69 20.81 -11.59 -11.32
N GLY A 70 21.83 -10.90 -10.79
CA GLY A 70 22.58 -9.92 -11.56
C GLY A 70 21.81 -8.63 -11.87
N ALA A 71 20.59 -8.45 -11.34
CA ALA A 71 19.97 -7.13 -11.32
C ALA A 71 20.98 -6.14 -10.71
N PRO A 72 21.22 -4.99 -11.34
CA PRO A 72 22.07 -3.98 -10.73
C PRO A 72 21.51 -3.74 -9.34
N ALA A 73 22.35 -3.86 -8.31
CA ALA A 73 22.00 -3.33 -7.01
C ALA A 73 21.84 -1.82 -7.24
N ALA A 74 20.63 -1.39 -7.64
CA ALA A 74 20.28 0.01 -7.77
C ALA A 74 20.81 0.66 -6.50
N ALA A 75 21.66 1.69 -6.64
CA ALA A 75 22.42 2.23 -5.52
C ALA A 75 21.47 2.34 -4.32
N PRO A 76 21.72 1.67 -3.17
CA PRO A 76 20.72 1.50 -2.11
C PRO A 76 20.01 2.80 -1.69
N ALA A 77 20.68 3.94 -1.88
CA ALA A 77 20.10 5.27 -1.71
C ALA A 77 18.90 5.58 -2.64
N GLY A 78 18.98 5.29 -3.94
CA GLY A 78 17.88 5.55 -4.89
C GLY A 78 16.65 4.70 -4.58
N PHE A 79 16.89 3.48 -4.12
CA PHE A 79 15.86 2.57 -3.68
C PHE A 79 15.13 3.05 -2.41
N HIS A 80 15.87 3.43 -1.36
CA HIS A 80 15.27 3.95 -0.14
C HIS A 80 14.44 5.21 -0.41
N ARG A 81 14.90 6.08 -1.32
CA ARG A 81 14.13 7.26 -1.75
C ARG A 81 12.82 6.87 -2.43
N LEU A 82 12.84 5.88 -3.34
CA LEU A 82 11.63 5.40 -4.02
C LEU A 82 10.62 4.84 -3.01
N VAL A 83 11.06 3.97 -2.11
CA VAL A 83 10.21 3.37 -1.07
C VAL A 83 9.59 4.45 -0.18
N ALA A 84 10.40 5.40 0.29
CA ALA A 84 9.93 6.51 1.10
C ALA A 84 8.94 7.40 0.34
N ALA A 85 9.20 7.69 -0.94
CA ALA A 85 8.30 8.47 -1.77
C ALA A 85 6.96 7.75 -2.01
N LEU A 86 6.95 6.41 -2.08
CA LEU A 86 5.75 5.58 -2.13
C LEU A 86 5.07 5.40 -0.76
N GLY A 87 5.59 5.97 0.33
CA GLY A 87 5.06 5.76 1.69
C GLY A 87 5.05 4.28 2.13
N ALA A 88 5.92 3.46 1.54
CA ALA A 88 6.02 2.03 1.84
C ALA A 88 7.08 1.77 2.92
N HIS A 89 6.95 0.65 3.63
CA HIS A 89 8.01 0.19 4.53
C HIS A 89 9.21 -0.33 3.73
N PRO A 90 10.45 0.00 4.13
CA PRO A 90 11.63 -0.59 3.51
C PRO A 90 11.68 -2.09 3.80
N PRO A 91 12.02 -2.93 2.80
CA PRO A 91 12.33 -4.32 3.07
C PRO A 91 13.57 -4.43 3.96
N SER A 92 13.65 -5.50 4.74
CA SER A 92 14.83 -5.80 5.55
C SER A 92 16.04 -6.19 4.70
N ASP A 93 15.79 -6.76 3.51
CA ASP A 93 16.83 -7.13 2.57
C ASP A 93 16.31 -7.17 1.12
N ILE A 94 17.22 -7.04 0.17
CA ILE A 94 16.97 -7.16 -1.27
C ILE A 94 17.93 -8.22 -1.80
N VAL A 95 17.39 -9.38 -2.14
CA VAL A 95 18.19 -10.58 -2.44
C VAL A 95 17.70 -11.26 -3.72
N PRO A 96 18.58 -11.98 -4.44
CA PRO A 96 18.10 -12.92 -5.44
C PRO A 96 17.34 -14.06 -4.76
N GLU A 97 16.52 -14.76 -5.52
CA GLU A 97 15.61 -15.77 -4.97
C GLU A 97 16.26 -16.81 -4.04
N PRO A 98 17.45 -17.37 -4.35
CA PRO A 98 18.09 -18.33 -3.45
C PRO A 98 18.40 -17.78 -2.05
N GLY A 99 18.48 -16.46 -1.88
CA GLY A 99 18.77 -15.80 -0.60
C GLY A 99 17.53 -15.47 0.25
N VAL A 100 16.32 -15.61 -0.28
CA VAL A 100 15.07 -15.15 0.38
C VAL A 100 14.85 -15.80 1.74
N GLU A 101 15.00 -17.13 1.83
CA GLU A 101 14.79 -17.85 3.09
C GLU A 101 15.82 -17.46 4.16
N ALA A 102 17.08 -17.24 3.77
CA ALA A 102 18.12 -16.78 4.68
C ALA A 102 17.83 -15.37 5.21
N ALA A 103 17.44 -14.45 4.31
CA ALA A 103 17.11 -13.07 4.66
C ALA A 103 15.87 -12.95 5.57
N LEU A 104 14.88 -13.83 5.39
CA LEU A 104 13.67 -13.90 6.22
C LEU A 104 13.84 -14.74 7.50
N GLY A 105 14.97 -15.44 7.67
CA GLY A 105 15.16 -16.39 8.76
C GLY A 105 14.13 -17.54 8.73
N GLY A 106 13.78 -18.03 7.53
CA GLY A 106 12.84 -19.12 7.29
C GLY A 106 12.05 -18.95 5.99
N ALA A 107 11.36 -20.01 5.56
CA ALA A 107 10.53 -19.99 4.36
C ALA A 107 9.46 -18.88 4.41
N PRO A 108 9.17 -18.19 3.29
CA PRO A 108 8.06 -17.22 3.22
C PRO A 108 6.73 -17.84 3.63
N ASP A 109 5.87 -17.05 4.28
CA ASP A 109 4.45 -17.40 4.49
C ASP A 109 3.61 -16.97 3.29
N VAL A 110 3.96 -15.83 2.69
CA VAL A 110 3.29 -15.24 1.53
C VAL A 110 4.31 -14.67 0.56
N ARG A 111 4.06 -14.91 -0.73
CA ARG A 111 4.74 -14.25 -1.84
C ARG A 111 3.79 -13.30 -2.54
N VAL A 112 4.27 -12.12 -2.90
CA VAL A 112 3.51 -11.09 -3.63
C VAL A 112 4.15 -10.90 -5.00
N GLY A 113 3.38 -10.98 -6.07
CA GLY A 113 3.93 -10.79 -7.41
C GLY A 113 2.96 -11.14 -8.54
N PRO A 114 3.36 -10.90 -9.81
CA PRO A 114 2.43 -10.93 -10.94
C PRO A 114 1.97 -12.33 -11.34
N ALA A 115 2.83 -13.33 -11.23
CA ALA A 115 2.52 -14.70 -11.60
C ALA A 115 3.15 -15.67 -10.61
N PRO A 116 2.41 -16.70 -10.15
CA PRO A 116 2.94 -17.67 -9.22
C PRO A 116 4.09 -18.46 -9.82
N ARG A 117 5.09 -18.74 -8.99
CA ARG A 117 6.08 -19.77 -9.30
C ARG A 117 5.43 -21.16 -9.21
N PRO A 118 5.76 -22.09 -10.13
CA PRO A 118 5.22 -23.45 -10.16
C PRO A 118 5.79 -24.37 -9.07
N ASP A 119 6.50 -23.82 -8.08
CA ASP A 119 7.38 -24.54 -7.15
C ASP A 119 6.68 -25.34 -6.04
N GLY A 120 5.35 -25.41 -6.04
CA GLY A 120 4.57 -26.24 -5.08
C GLY A 120 4.83 -25.91 -3.60
N ALA A 121 5.45 -24.76 -3.33
CA ALA A 121 5.82 -24.34 -1.99
C ALA A 121 4.57 -24.16 -1.10
N PRO A 122 4.68 -24.40 0.22
CA PRO A 122 3.55 -24.36 1.15
C PRO A 122 3.03 -22.95 1.43
N ASP A 123 3.72 -21.92 0.94
CA ASP A 123 3.35 -20.52 1.05
C ASP A 123 2.16 -20.17 0.15
N ALA A 124 1.53 -19.03 0.44
CA ALA A 124 0.45 -18.51 -0.39
C ALA A 124 0.99 -17.48 -1.40
N TRP A 125 0.42 -17.46 -2.61
CA TRP A 125 0.77 -16.44 -3.60
C TRP A 125 -0.33 -15.37 -3.70
N LEU A 126 -0.02 -14.15 -3.29
CA LEU A 126 -0.85 -12.96 -3.50
C LEU A 126 -0.54 -12.37 -4.88
N ARG A 127 -1.45 -12.53 -5.83
CA ARG A 127 -1.27 -12.08 -7.21
C ARG A 127 -1.43 -10.57 -7.35
N THR A 128 -0.55 -9.95 -8.11
CA THR A 128 -0.73 -8.58 -8.61
C THR A 128 -1.02 -8.60 -10.12
N GLY A 129 -2.20 -8.17 -10.54
CA GLY A 129 -2.52 -8.08 -11.96
C GLY A 129 -1.57 -7.13 -12.70
N PRO A 130 -1.31 -7.34 -14.00
CA PRO A 130 -0.52 -6.41 -14.78
C PRO A 130 -1.18 -5.04 -14.81
N VAL A 131 -0.37 -3.97 -14.79
CA VAL A 131 -0.85 -2.59 -14.93
C VAL A 131 -0.17 -1.96 -16.14
N THR A 132 -0.99 -1.37 -17.01
CA THR A 132 -0.51 -0.48 -18.06
C THR A 132 -0.71 0.96 -17.63
N ALA A 133 0.31 1.79 -17.83
CA ALA A 133 0.25 3.22 -17.57
C ALA A 133 0.97 3.96 -18.70
N PRO A 134 0.64 5.24 -18.96
CA PRO A 134 1.51 6.12 -19.71
C PRO A 134 2.92 6.10 -19.11
N ALA A 135 3.92 6.43 -19.92
CA ALA A 135 5.29 6.56 -19.43
C ALA A 135 5.30 7.51 -18.22
N LEU A 136 5.63 6.95 -17.05
CA LEU A 136 5.84 7.73 -15.84
C LEU A 136 7.16 8.46 -16.02
N ALA A 137 7.14 9.78 -15.83
CA ALA A 137 8.38 10.52 -15.65
C ALA A 137 9.15 9.91 -14.46
N PRO A 138 10.49 9.86 -14.51
CA PRO A 138 11.27 9.32 -13.42
C PRO A 138 10.91 10.04 -12.10
N PRO A 139 10.90 9.31 -10.97
CA PRO A 139 10.52 9.86 -9.66
C PRO A 139 11.44 11.00 -9.18
N GLU A 140 12.55 11.24 -9.89
CA GLU A 140 13.51 12.31 -9.63
C GLU A 140 13.09 13.68 -10.20
N GLU A 141 11.99 13.77 -10.96
CA GLU A 141 11.40 15.08 -11.27
C GLU A 141 10.91 15.74 -9.97
N GLU A 142 11.67 16.73 -9.50
CA GLU A 142 11.44 17.48 -8.26
C GLU A 142 9.96 17.88 -8.11
N GLY A 143 9.31 17.35 -7.06
CA GLY A 143 8.01 17.83 -6.59
C GLY A 143 6.79 16.95 -6.89
N LYS A 144 6.92 15.82 -7.59
CA LYS A 144 5.79 14.87 -7.76
C LYS A 144 5.69 13.92 -6.58
N ASP A 145 4.58 13.99 -5.86
CA ASP A 145 4.28 13.10 -4.75
C ASP A 145 3.90 11.70 -5.28
N LEU A 146 4.79 10.71 -5.10
CA LEU A 146 4.51 9.32 -5.48
C LEU A 146 3.35 8.70 -4.68
N LEU A 147 2.86 9.37 -3.62
CA LEU A 147 1.63 8.98 -2.95
C LEU A 147 0.38 9.18 -3.82
N ALA A 148 0.43 10.05 -4.85
CA ALA A 148 -0.62 10.12 -5.85
C ALA A 148 -0.64 8.86 -6.74
N LEU A 149 0.53 8.33 -7.10
CA LEU A 149 0.64 7.06 -7.81
C LEU A 149 0.14 5.91 -6.92
N ARG A 150 0.54 5.89 -5.65
CA ARG A 150 0.04 4.92 -4.67
C ARG A 150 -1.48 4.94 -4.58
N LEU A 151 -2.08 6.12 -4.42
CA LEU A 151 -3.54 6.27 -4.40
C LEU A 151 -4.18 5.73 -5.69
N ALA A 152 -3.60 6.02 -6.85
CA ALA A 152 -4.11 5.51 -8.13
C ALA A 152 -4.03 3.97 -8.23
N LEU A 153 -2.95 3.36 -7.72
CA LEU A 153 -2.81 1.91 -7.67
C LEU A 153 -3.77 1.24 -6.66
N LEU A 154 -3.99 1.86 -5.50
CA LEU A 154 -4.91 1.38 -4.46
C LEU A 154 -6.38 1.42 -4.91
N ALA A 155 -6.72 2.29 -5.87
CA ALA A 155 -8.04 2.36 -6.48
C ALA A 155 -8.32 1.20 -7.46
N LEU A 156 -7.32 0.37 -7.77
CA LEU A 156 -7.46 -0.77 -8.68
C LEU A 156 -7.52 -2.09 -7.89
N PRO A 157 -8.45 -3.02 -8.19
CA PRO A 157 -8.44 -4.37 -7.61
C PRO A 157 -7.09 -5.06 -7.87
N HIS A 158 -6.35 -5.35 -6.82
CA HIS A 158 -4.92 -5.71 -6.92
C HIS A 158 -4.64 -6.93 -7.81
N ALA A 159 -5.52 -7.92 -7.85
CA ALA A 159 -5.33 -9.16 -8.61
C ALA A 159 -5.63 -9.04 -10.12
N ASP A 160 -6.44 -8.05 -10.50
CA ASP A 160 -6.97 -7.92 -11.85
C ASP A 160 -6.04 -7.11 -12.77
N PRO A 161 -5.93 -7.47 -14.05
CA PRO A 161 -5.35 -6.60 -15.07
C PRO A 161 -6.04 -5.23 -15.07
N ALA A 162 -5.25 -4.16 -15.07
CA ALA A 162 -5.79 -2.82 -15.04
C ALA A 162 -4.97 -1.85 -15.90
N SER A 163 -5.59 -0.73 -16.26
CA SER A 163 -4.93 0.37 -16.94
C SER A 163 -5.14 1.64 -16.14
N LEU A 164 -4.10 2.46 -16.05
CA LEU A 164 -4.17 3.82 -15.52
C LEU A 164 -4.37 4.78 -16.70
N PRO A 165 -5.58 5.37 -16.85
CA PRO A 165 -5.79 6.48 -17.78
C PRO A 165 -4.77 7.61 -17.61
N PRO A 166 -4.50 8.40 -18.66
CA PRO A 166 -3.56 9.53 -18.60
C PRO A 166 -3.82 10.51 -17.45
N ASP A 167 -5.09 10.77 -17.14
CA ASP A 167 -5.49 11.74 -16.11
C ASP A 167 -5.55 11.14 -14.69
N SER A 168 -5.35 9.82 -14.53
CA SER A 168 -5.50 9.15 -13.23
C SER A 168 -4.57 9.69 -12.16
N LEU A 169 -3.33 10.02 -12.53
CA LEU A 169 -2.36 10.57 -11.57
C LEU A 169 -2.72 12.01 -11.16
N ALA A 170 -3.17 12.83 -12.11
CA ALA A 170 -3.60 14.19 -11.81
C ALA A 170 -4.87 14.19 -10.95
N ALA A 171 -5.80 13.26 -11.20
CA ALA A 171 -6.98 13.07 -10.36
C ALA A 171 -6.62 12.59 -8.95
N ALA A 172 -5.69 11.64 -8.84
CA ALA A 172 -5.21 11.14 -7.55
C ALA A 172 -4.47 12.24 -6.76
N ASP A 173 -3.62 13.06 -7.39
CA ASP A 173 -2.94 14.18 -6.73
C ASP A 173 -3.95 15.19 -6.16
N ARG A 174 -4.95 15.60 -6.96
CA ARG A 174 -6.03 16.50 -6.48
C ARG A 174 -6.80 15.90 -5.31
N GLN A 175 -7.13 14.62 -5.38
CA GLN A 175 -7.85 13.93 -4.31
C GLN A 175 -7.00 13.86 -3.03
N LEU A 176 -5.72 13.53 -3.16
CA LEU A 176 -4.79 13.44 -2.04
C LEU A 176 -4.61 14.79 -1.33
N ARG A 177 -4.42 15.87 -2.09
CA ARG A 177 -4.36 17.25 -1.54
C ARG A 177 -5.65 17.61 -0.82
N ARG A 178 -6.80 17.31 -1.40
CA ARG A 178 -8.11 17.55 -0.77
C ARG A 178 -8.24 16.79 0.55
N TRP A 179 -7.86 15.51 0.59
CA TRP A 179 -7.92 14.72 1.81
C TRP A 179 -6.94 15.17 2.90
N ARG A 180 -5.73 15.59 2.54
CA ARG A 180 -4.79 16.19 3.49
C ARG A 180 -5.30 17.51 4.07
N ALA A 181 -5.86 18.38 3.22
CA ALA A 181 -6.46 19.63 3.68
C ALA A 181 -7.64 19.41 4.63
N LEU A 182 -8.51 18.44 4.33
CA LEU A 182 -9.60 18.05 5.23
C LEU A 182 -9.05 17.50 6.56
N THR A 183 -8.06 16.62 6.50
CA THR A 183 -7.43 16.02 7.70
C THR A 183 -6.78 17.09 8.58
N ALA A 184 -6.06 18.04 7.98
CA ALA A 184 -5.48 19.17 8.70
C ALA A 184 -6.55 20.03 9.39
N ARG A 185 -7.66 20.35 8.69
CA ARG A 185 -8.77 21.10 9.29
C ARG A 185 -9.45 20.35 10.44
N TRP A 186 -9.65 19.04 10.31
CA TRP A 186 -10.28 18.24 11.36
C TRP A 186 -9.38 18.04 12.58
N ALA A 187 -8.06 18.12 12.41
CA ALA A 187 -7.10 18.02 13.50
C ALA A 187 -7.23 19.13 14.56
N ASP A 188 -7.81 20.28 14.19
CA ASP A 188 -8.10 21.39 15.12
C ASP A 188 -9.33 21.13 16.02
N SER A 189 -10.07 20.05 15.77
CA SER A 189 -11.22 19.65 16.58
C SER A 189 -10.83 18.68 17.68
N PRO A 190 -11.51 18.69 18.85
CA PRO A 190 -11.29 17.69 19.89
C PRO A 190 -11.48 16.27 19.37
N SER A 191 -10.51 15.39 19.63
CA SER A 191 -10.59 13.97 19.21
C SER A 191 -11.88 13.30 19.70
N ARG A 192 -12.45 12.44 18.84
CA ARG A 192 -13.66 11.67 19.12
C ARG A 192 -13.49 10.25 18.60
N PRO A 193 -14.04 9.24 19.30
CA PRO A 193 -13.87 7.85 18.90
C PRO A 193 -14.47 7.57 17.52
N VAL A 194 -13.77 6.75 16.73
CA VAL A 194 -14.30 6.21 15.47
C VAL A 194 -15.54 5.35 15.76
N PRO A 195 -16.67 5.56 15.06
CA PRO A 195 -17.85 4.71 15.21
C PRO A 195 -17.52 3.22 15.02
N ALA A 196 -18.01 2.37 15.92
CA ALA A 196 -17.71 0.95 15.90
C ALA A 196 -18.14 0.26 14.59
N GLY A 197 -19.23 0.73 13.96
CA GLY A 197 -19.68 0.23 12.65
C GLY A 197 -18.65 0.50 11.55
N LEU A 198 -18.13 1.72 11.48
CA LEU A 198 -17.11 2.12 10.51
C LEU A 198 -15.81 1.33 10.70
N ARG A 199 -15.36 1.16 11.96
CA ARG A 199 -14.19 0.32 12.26
C ARG A 199 -14.38 -1.13 11.78
N ARG A 200 -15.54 -1.74 12.05
CA ARG A 200 -15.84 -3.11 11.57
C ARG A 200 -15.87 -3.20 10.05
N GLN A 201 -16.42 -2.21 9.36
CA GLN A 201 -16.42 -2.16 7.90
C GLN A 201 -14.99 -2.07 7.35
N ALA A 202 -14.18 -1.17 7.89
CA ALA A 202 -12.78 -1.02 7.50
C ALA A 202 -11.99 -2.33 7.70
N ASP A 203 -12.13 -2.96 8.86
CA ASP A 203 -11.45 -4.21 9.16
C ASP A 203 -11.93 -5.35 8.23
N ALA A 204 -13.21 -5.36 7.83
CA ALA A 204 -13.77 -6.34 6.89
C ALA A 204 -13.22 -6.19 5.46
N CYS A 205 -13.11 -4.95 4.94
CA CYS A 205 -12.54 -4.68 3.61
C CYS A 205 -11.11 -5.24 3.50
N VAL A 206 -10.32 -5.13 4.57
CA VAL A 206 -8.93 -5.55 4.57
C VAL A 206 -8.78 -7.05 4.87
N ALA A 207 -9.63 -7.61 5.74
CA ALA A 207 -9.50 -8.99 6.20
C ALA A 207 -9.74 -10.06 5.12
N ASP A 208 -10.50 -9.76 4.07
CA ASP A 208 -10.83 -10.71 2.98
C ASP A 208 -10.26 -10.21 1.64
N GLY A 209 -8.95 -10.35 1.47
CA GLY A 209 -8.30 -10.10 0.19
C GLY A 209 -7.86 -8.66 -0.06
N LEU A 210 -7.66 -7.84 0.98
CA LEU A 210 -7.10 -6.48 0.85
C LEU A 210 -7.90 -5.61 -0.15
N ASP A 211 -9.21 -5.45 0.05
CA ASP A 211 -10.07 -4.63 -0.79
C ASP A 211 -9.82 -3.13 -0.54
N THR A 212 -8.70 -2.64 -1.07
CA THR A 212 -8.30 -1.23 -0.96
C THR A 212 -9.26 -0.27 -1.67
N PRO A 213 -9.89 -0.60 -2.82
CA PRO A 213 -10.96 0.23 -3.37
C PRO A 213 -12.11 0.47 -2.39
N ALA A 214 -12.59 -0.57 -1.70
CA ALA A 214 -13.65 -0.41 -0.71
C ALA A 214 -13.23 0.46 0.49
N VAL A 215 -11.96 0.38 0.92
CA VAL A 215 -11.42 1.27 1.97
C VAL A 215 -11.41 2.73 1.48
N LEU A 216 -11.03 2.99 0.23
CA LEU A 216 -11.06 4.32 -0.38
C LEU A 216 -12.50 4.87 -0.51
N ASP A 217 -13.47 4.02 -0.82
CA ASP A 217 -14.89 4.39 -0.84
C ASP A 217 -15.39 4.79 0.56
N LEU A 218 -14.99 4.05 1.60
CA LEU A 218 -15.27 4.41 3.00
C LEU A 218 -14.66 5.76 3.36
N MET A 219 -13.41 6.04 2.97
CA MET A 219 -12.79 7.36 3.16
C MET A 219 -13.58 8.47 2.45
N GLY A 220 -14.02 8.21 1.22
CA GLY A 220 -14.87 9.13 0.46
C GLY A 220 -16.21 9.40 1.15
N ALA A 221 -16.82 8.37 1.75
CA ALA A 221 -18.07 8.50 2.50
C ALA A 221 -17.88 9.33 3.79
N VAL A 222 -16.83 9.07 4.56
CA VAL A 222 -16.49 9.84 5.78
C VAL A 222 -16.26 11.31 5.44
N ALA A 223 -15.55 11.60 4.33
CA ALA A 223 -15.30 12.98 3.89
C ALA A 223 -16.56 13.74 3.48
N ARG A 224 -17.62 13.04 3.05
CA ARG A 224 -18.90 13.63 2.61
C ARG A 224 -19.96 13.68 3.72
N GLY A 225 -19.85 12.83 4.74
CA GLY A 225 -20.87 12.69 5.78
C GLY A 225 -20.84 13.85 6.77
N ASP A 226 -21.93 14.62 6.84
CA ASP A 226 -22.02 15.77 7.76
C ASP A 226 -22.39 15.37 9.20
N GLU A 227 -22.88 14.15 9.40
CA GLU A 227 -23.32 13.65 10.71
C GLU A 227 -22.15 13.28 11.65
N LEU A 228 -20.96 13.04 11.11
CA LEU A 228 -19.78 12.71 11.91
C LEU A 228 -19.10 13.99 12.40
N PRO A 229 -18.86 14.15 13.71
CA PRO A 229 -18.04 15.24 14.23
C PRO A 229 -16.65 15.21 13.60
N ASP A 230 -16.06 16.38 13.37
CA ASP A 230 -14.75 16.51 12.72
C ASP A 230 -13.65 15.72 13.44
N GLY A 231 -13.62 15.73 14.78
CA GLY A 231 -12.69 14.89 15.54
C GLY A 231 -12.84 13.38 15.28
N ALA A 232 -14.04 12.90 14.96
CA ALA A 232 -14.27 11.50 14.60
C ALA A 232 -13.87 11.22 13.14
N LYS A 233 -14.02 12.21 12.25
CA LYS A 233 -13.53 12.13 10.86
C LYS A 233 -12.01 12.05 10.83
N PHE A 234 -11.32 12.84 11.64
CA PHE A 234 -9.86 12.79 11.80
C PHE A 234 -9.40 11.39 12.23
N GLU A 235 -9.96 10.86 13.32
CA GLU A 235 -9.60 9.52 13.81
C GLU A 235 -9.96 8.42 12.80
N ALA A 236 -11.06 8.57 12.06
CA ALA A 236 -11.42 7.64 10.98
C ALA A 236 -10.41 7.69 9.83
N PHE A 237 -9.96 8.87 9.42
CA PHE A 237 -8.94 9.02 8.39
C PHE A 237 -7.61 8.44 8.83
N ALA A 238 -7.15 8.73 10.05
CA ALA A 238 -5.94 8.12 10.61
C ALA A 238 -6.03 6.59 10.68
N LEU A 239 -7.21 6.07 11.06
CA LEU A 239 -7.48 4.65 11.13
C LEU A 239 -7.41 3.96 9.76
N LEU A 240 -7.98 4.56 8.72
CA LEU A 240 -8.00 4.00 7.36
C LEU A 240 -6.63 4.16 6.69
N ASP A 241 -5.97 5.30 6.91
CA ASP A 241 -4.63 5.60 6.39
C ASP A 241 -3.57 4.67 6.96
N GLY A 242 -3.74 4.17 8.19
CA GLY A 242 -2.83 3.18 8.78
C GLY A 242 -2.65 1.91 7.92
N VAL A 243 -3.64 1.55 7.11
CA VAL A 243 -3.55 0.44 6.14
C VAL A 243 -3.11 0.93 4.76
N LEU A 244 -3.58 2.10 4.33
CA LEU A 244 -3.37 2.59 2.98
C LEU A 244 -2.04 3.30 2.77
N GLY A 245 -1.41 3.89 3.79
CA GLY A 245 -0.10 4.54 3.70
C GLY A 245 -0.06 5.76 2.78
N LEU A 246 -1.07 6.63 2.82
CA LEU A 246 -1.20 7.85 2.01
C LEU A 246 -0.63 9.12 2.69
N GLU A 247 -0.18 9.00 3.95
CA GLU A 247 0.37 10.09 4.77
C GLU A 247 -0.59 11.29 4.84
N LEU A 248 -1.83 11.06 5.25
CA LEU A 248 -2.87 12.09 5.25
C LEU A 248 -2.66 13.16 6.32
N ALA A 249 -1.93 12.83 7.38
CA ALA A 249 -1.57 13.75 8.44
C ALA A 249 -0.36 14.65 8.11
N ARG A 250 0.25 14.52 6.92
CA ARG A 250 1.48 15.26 6.53
C ARG A 250 1.37 16.79 6.68
N ASP A 251 0.18 17.33 6.47
CA ASP A 251 -0.08 18.79 6.52
C ASP A 251 -0.65 19.26 7.86
N VAL A 252 -0.84 18.36 8.84
CA VAL A 252 -1.31 18.72 10.18
C VAL A 252 -0.24 19.58 10.88
N GLY A 253 -0.67 20.69 11.48
CA GLY A 253 0.23 21.63 12.17
C GLY A 253 1.12 22.47 11.23
N ARG A 254 1.04 22.24 9.92
CA ARG A 254 1.59 23.13 8.90
C ARG A 254 0.44 24.05 8.50
N GLY A 255 0.41 25.27 9.05
CA GLY A 255 -0.69 26.22 8.80
C GLY A 255 -1.08 26.25 7.33
N VAL A 256 -2.39 26.31 7.04
CA VAL A 256 -2.91 26.37 5.66
C VAL A 256 -2.15 27.47 4.92
N PRO A 257 -1.56 27.20 3.74
CA PRO A 257 -1.06 28.28 2.90
C PRO A 257 -2.23 29.21 2.64
N THR A 258 -2.21 30.40 3.25
CA THR A 258 -3.13 31.49 2.92
C THR A 258 -2.77 31.98 1.52
N GLY A 259 -3.13 31.18 0.52
CA GLY A 259 -3.23 31.63 -0.86
C GLY A 259 -4.62 32.17 -1.05
N ASP A 260 -4.74 33.49 -0.99
CA ASP A 260 -5.93 34.21 -1.45
C ASP A 260 -6.23 33.77 -2.90
N PRO A 261 -7.48 33.44 -3.26
CA PRO A 261 -7.85 33.40 -4.67
C PRO A 261 -7.80 34.83 -5.18
N ALA A 262 -6.74 35.16 -5.91
CA ALA A 262 -6.66 36.42 -6.63
C ALA A 262 -7.84 36.55 -7.60
N ASP A 263 -8.54 37.67 -7.50
CA ASP A 263 -9.45 38.25 -8.50
C ASP A 263 -8.81 38.34 -9.90
#